data_AF-A0A257UGY9-F1
#
_entry.id   AF-A0A257UGY9-F1
#
_cell.length_a   1.000
_cell.length_b   1.000
_cell.length_c   1.000
_cell.angle_alpha   90.00
_cell.angle_beta   90.00
_cell.angle_gamma   90.00
#
_symmetry.space_group_name_H-M   'P 1'
#
loop_
_entity.id
_entity.type
_entity.pdbx_description
1 polymer ?
#
loop_
_entity_poly.entity_id
_entity_poly.type
_entity_poly.pdbx_seq_one_letter_code
_entity_poly.pdbx_strand_id
1 'polypeptide(L)'
;MAKEHFFHPETPALLKKLEELARRSHMSRGQAFEDWVTAMVSALAAETKEAEYLAIVERNKKGKPGKRGVDLTGEMFAELLLAMEKNEGDVLGDLFEGAISYGENGLFLTPESLAQCMARLSLDEAVNPPNDGPVYVNDPCCGTGRMLLEAAKVNPRVELVGQDVDPRCARITAINLGLRCR
;
A
#
# COMPACT_ATOMS: atom_id res chain seq x y z
N MET A 1 -15.86 3.05 19.85
CA MET A 1 -14.80 2.65 18.89
C MET A 1 -15.50 2.31 17.59
N ALA A 2 -15.07 2.86 16.46
CA ALA A 2 -15.49 2.35 15.16
C ALA A 2 -15.12 0.86 15.11
N LYS A 3 -16.07 0.02 14.69
CA LYS A 3 -15.80 -1.41 14.53
C LYS A 3 -14.99 -1.56 13.25
N GLU A 4 -13.85 -2.23 13.35
CA GLU A 4 -13.03 -2.59 12.17
C GLU A 4 -13.92 -3.36 11.19
N HIS A 5 -13.94 -2.90 9.94
CA HIS A 5 -14.64 -3.56 8.85
C HIS A 5 -13.67 -3.71 7.69
N PHE A 6 -13.54 -4.93 7.19
CA PHE A 6 -12.62 -5.30 6.12
C PHE A 6 -13.39 -5.97 5.01
N PHE A 7 -13.03 -5.63 3.77
CA PHE A 7 -13.59 -6.23 2.57
C PHE A 7 -12.83 -7.48 2.13
N HIS A 8 -11.55 -7.62 2.52
CA HIS A 8 -10.72 -8.73 2.12
C HIS A 8 -10.44 -9.70 3.29
N PRO A 9 -10.58 -11.03 3.09
CA PRO A 9 -10.42 -12.02 4.16
C PRO A 9 -8.99 -12.13 4.69
N GLU A 10 -7.99 -11.64 3.95
CA GLU A 10 -6.59 -11.62 4.37
C GLU A 10 -6.27 -10.48 5.35
N THR A 11 -7.03 -9.39 5.30
CA THR A 11 -6.77 -8.16 6.07
C THR A 11 -6.70 -8.36 7.59
N PRO A 12 -7.59 -9.15 8.23
CA PRO A 12 -7.52 -9.39 9.68
C PRO A 12 -6.21 -10.04 10.15
N ALA A 13 -5.59 -10.89 9.32
CA ALA A 13 -4.32 -11.53 9.66
C ALA A 13 -3.18 -10.50 9.70
N LEU A 14 -3.13 -9.60 8.72
CA LEU A 14 -2.18 -8.49 8.68
C LEU A 14 -2.37 -7.54 9.86
N LEU A 15 -3.63 -7.21 10.22
CA LEU A 15 -3.91 -6.39 11.40
C LEU A 15 -3.33 -7.03 12.67
N LYS A 16 -3.54 -8.32 12.88
CA LYS A 16 -3.03 -9.03 14.07
C LYS A 16 -1.50 -8.92 14.18
N LYS A 17 -0.78 -9.03 13.05
CA LYS A 17 0.68 -8.85 13.04
C LYS A 17 1.10 -7.41 13.27
N LEU A 18 0.36 -6.45 12.71
CA LEU A 18 0.59 -5.03 12.93
C LEU A 18 0.44 -4.65 14.41
N GLU A 19 -0.59 -5.18 15.09
CA GLU A 19 -0.77 -4.98 16.54
C GLU A 19 0.37 -5.58 17.34
N GLU A 20 0.87 -6.75 16.94
CA GLU A 20 2.03 -7.38 17.56
C GLU A 20 3.30 -6.54 17.33
N LEU A 21 3.48 -5.95 16.15
CA LEU A 21 4.57 -5.01 15.87
C LEU A 21 4.48 -3.78 16.76
N ALA A 22 3.30 -3.15 16.82
CA ALA A 22 3.05 -1.98 17.68
C ALA A 22 3.37 -2.28 19.15
N ARG A 23 2.95 -3.46 19.63
CA ARG A 23 3.21 -3.93 21.00
C ARG A 23 4.68 -4.17 21.26
N ARG A 24 5.40 -4.84 20.36
CA ARG A 24 6.85 -5.13 20.51
C ARG A 24 7.71 -3.87 20.43
N SER A 25 7.26 -2.87 19.68
CA SER A 25 7.98 -1.60 19.52
C SER A 25 7.50 -0.50 20.47
N HIS A 26 6.53 -0.78 21.34
CA HIS A 26 5.96 0.17 22.30
C HIS A 26 5.45 1.47 21.65
N MET A 27 4.71 1.34 20.55
CA MET A 27 4.19 2.48 19.77
C MET A 27 2.70 2.31 19.45
N SER A 28 2.08 3.35 18.89
CA SER A 28 0.70 3.30 18.42
C SER A 28 0.58 2.41 17.18
N ARG A 29 -0.65 1.91 16.92
CA ARG A 29 -0.97 1.17 15.70
C ARG A 29 -0.66 1.97 14.43
N GLY A 30 -0.98 3.27 14.43
CA GLY A 30 -0.66 4.18 13.31
C GLY A 30 0.83 4.31 13.05
N GLN A 31 1.65 4.53 14.09
CA GLN A 31 3.10 4.62 13.94
C GLN A 31 3.71 3.30 13.45
N ALA A 32 3.21 2.17 13.96
CA ALA A 32 3.61 0.85 13.52
C ALA A 32 3.33 0.61 12.03
N PHE A 33 2.17 1.08 11.56
CA PHE A 33 1.79 0.98 10.15
C PHE A 33 2.69 1.85 9.28
N GLU A 34 2.90 3.11 9.67
CA GLU A 34 3.78 4.04 8.96
C GLU A 34 5.22 3.54 8.87
N ASP A 35 5.76 3.02 9.98
CA ASP A 35 7.09 2.42 10.01
C ASP A 35 7.17 1.23 9.06
N TRP A 36 6.15 0.36 9.05
CA TRP A 36 6.11 -0.82 8.18
C TRP A 36 6.04 -0.45 6.70
N VAL A 37 5.14 0.44 6.27
CA VAL A 37 5.06 0.86 4.86
C VAL A 37 6.29 1.66 4.42
N THR A 38 6.89 2.43 5.33
CA THR A 38 8.14 3.14 5.04
C THR A 38 9.30 2.15 4.86
N ALA A 39 9.41 1.13 5.72
CA ALA A 39 10.42 0.09 5.57
C ALA A 39 10.26 -0.68 4.25
N MET A 40 9.02 -1.03 3.85
CA MET A 40 8.75 -1.71 2.58
C MET A 40 9.15 -0.86 1.37
N VAL A 41 8.69 0.39 1.29
CA VAL A 41 9.09 1.29 0.19
C VAL A 41 10.60 1.46 0.16
N SER A 42 11.25 1.66 1.32
CA SER A 42 12.70 1.86 1.38
C SER A 42 13.47 0.62 0.93
N ALA A 43 13.00 -0.58 1.29
CA ALA A 43 13.59 -1.85 0.84
C ALA A 43 13.44 -2.07 -0.67
N LEU A 44 12.37 -1.56 -1.29
CA LEU A 44 12.14 -1.64 -2.73
C LEU A 44 12.78 -0.50 -3.54
N ALA A 45 13.37 0.50 -2.87
CA ALA A 45 13.85 1.73 -3.50
C ALA A 45 15.28 1.64 -4.07
N ALA A 46 15.82 0.44 -4.31
CA ALA A 46 17.15 0.24 -4.88
C ALA A 46 18.24 1.12 -4.23
N GLU A 47 18.39 1.00 -2.90
CA GLU A 47 19.38 1.70 -2.06
C GLU A 47 19.20 3.24 -1.95
N THR A 48 18.30 3.86 -2.70
CA THR A 48 18.09 5.32 -2.65
C THR A 48 17.46 5.83 -1.33
N LYS A 49 16.95 4.93 -0.49
CA LYS A 49 16.27 5.22 0.78
C LYS A 49 16.87 4.47 1.98
N GLU A 50 18.14 4.07 1.91
CA GLU A 50 18.77 3.26 2.97
C GLU A 50 18.74 3.94 4.35
N ALA A 51 18.96 5.26 4.40
CA ALA A 51 18.90 6.01 5.66
C ALA A 51 17.52 5.95 6.33
N GLU A 52 16.45 6.00 5.53
CA GLU A 52 15.07 5.89 6.00
C GLU A 52 14.79 4.49 6.54
N TYR A 53 15.24 3.45 5.81
CA TYR A 53 15.15 2.06 6.23
C TYR A 53 15.84 1.82 7.58
N LEU A 54 17.10 2.25 7.71
CA LEU A 54 17.89 2.08 8.93
C LEU A 54 17.29 2.85 10.12
N ALA A 55 16.66 4.01 9.87
CA ALA A 55 15.94 4.73 10.92
C ALA A 55 14.72 3.95 11.43
N ILE A 56 13.99 3.24 10.56
CA ILE A 56 12.92 2.32 10.99
C ILE A 56 13.48 1.16 11.81
N VAL A 57 14.57 0.54 11.34
CA VAL A 57 15.24 -0.54 12.07
C VAL A 57 15.66 -0.07 13.46
N GLU A 58 16.30 1.08 13.57
CA GLU A 58 16.75 1.66 14.83
C GLU A 58 15.61 1.87 15.82
N ARG A 59 14.48 2.40 15.35
CA ARG A 59 13.29 2.64 16.17
C ARG A 59 12.66 1.34 16.68
N ASN A 60 12.73 0.27 15.88
CA ASN A 60 12.04 -1.00 16.15
C ASN A 60 12.97 -2.13 16.65
N LYS A 61 14.27 -1.87 16.91
CA LYS A 61 15.25 -2.89 17.31
C LYS A 61 15.30 -3.23 18.81
N LYS A 62 14.55 -2.51 19.67
CA LYS A 62 14.62 -2.74 21.12
C LYS A 62 14.12 -4.15 21.46
N GLY A 63 14.84 -4.83 22.37
CA GLY A 63 14.50 -6.17 22.84
C GLY A 63 15.47 -7.25 22.37
N LYS A 64 15.12 -8.51 22.65
CA LYS A 64 15.93 -9.68 22.27
C LYS A 64 15.69 -10.03 20.79
N PRO A 65 16.72 -10.34 19.99
CA PRO A 65 16.53 -10.83 18.61
C PRO A 65 15.51 -11.97 18.53
N GLY A 66 14.65 -11.93 17.50
CA GLY A 66 13.49 -12.82 17.33
C GLY A 66 12.24 -12.37 18.10
N LYS A 67 12.35 -11.34 18.95
CA LYS A 67 11.24 -10.77 19.73
C LYS A 67 11.11 -9.25 19.58
N ARG A 68 11.88 -8.63 18.70
CA ARG A 68 11.81 -7.19 18.41
C ARG A 68 10.66 -6.92 17.45
N GLY A 69 10.19 -5.68 17.37
CA GLY A 69 9.19 -5.30 16.36
C GLY A 69 9.76 -5.37 14.95
N VAL A 70 11.02 -5.00 14.76
CA VAL A 70 11.70 -5.08 13.44
C VAL A 70 11.72 -6.50 12.88
N ASP A 71 11.76 -7.53 13.74
CA ASP A 71 11.78 -8.94 13.32
C ASP A 71 10.46 -9.36 12.62
N LEU A 72 9.38 -8.60 12.79
CA LEU A 72 8.09 -8.86 12.13
C LEU A 72 7.97 -8.19 10.76
N THR A 73 8.78 -7.17 10.46
CA THR A 73 8.61 -6.37 9.23
C THR A 73 8.72 -7.22 7.96
N GLY A 74 9.70 -8.12 7.90
CA GLY A 74 9.87 -9.06 6.79
C GLY A 74 8.79 -10.14 6.73
N GLU A 75 8.36 -10.69 7.87
CA GLU A 75 7.26 -11.67 7.93
C GLU A 75 5.95 -11.04 7.44
N MET A 76 5.63 -9.84 7.92
CA MET A 76 4.45 -9.09 7.48
C MET A 76 4.51 -8.76 5.99
N PHE A 77 5.68 -8.41 5.47
CA PHE A 77 5.83 -8.15 4.03
C PHE A 77 5.59 -9.41 3.20
N ALA A 78 6.09 -10.57 3.64
CA ALA A 78 5.81 -11.84 2.99
C ALA A 78 4.30 -12.21 3.04
N GLU A 79 3.64 -11.98 4.18
CA GLU A 79 2.19 -12.18 4.31
C GLU A 79 1.39 -11.26 3.38
N LEU A 80 1.81 -9.99 3.24
CA LEU A 80 1.19 -9.05 2.31
C LEU A 80 1.34 -9.56 0.86
N LEU A 81 2.52 -10.02 0.45
CA LEU A 81 2.74 -10.57 -0.89
C LEU A 81 1.83 -11.77 -1.17
N LEU A 82 1.73 -12.71 -0.21
CA LEU A 82 0.84 -13.86 -0.33
C LEU A 82 -0.65 -13.46 -0.40
N ALA A 83 -1.04 -12.40 0.30
CA ALA A 83 -2.39 -11.85 0.20
C ALA A 83 -2.63 -11.20 -1.17
N MET A 84 -1.64 -10.45 -1.67
CA MET A 84 -1.71 -9.79 -2.97
C MET A 84 -1.72 -10.78 -4.14
N GLU A 85 -1.12 -11.96 -4.01
CA GLU A 85 -1.19 -13.04 -5.00
C GLU A 85 -2.57 -13.72 -5.04
N LYS A 86 -3.25 -13.84 -3.90
CA LYS A 86 -4.57 -14.49 -3.81
C LYS A 86 -5.72 -13.56 -4.21
N ASN A 87 -5.49 -12.27 -4.12
CA ASN A 87 -6.52 -11.25 -4.21
C ASN A 87 -6.03 -10.08 -5.06
N GLU A 88 -6.71 -9.78 -6.16
CA GLU A 88 -6.37 -8.66 -7.05
C GLU A 88 -6.84 -7.29 -6.53
N GLY A 89 -7.60 -7.26 -5.43
CA GLY A 89 -8.12 -6.08 -4.75
C GLY A 89 -7.10 -5.46 -3.79
N ASP A 90 -7.36 -4.24 -3.34
CA ASP A 90 -6.43 -3.42 -2.56
C ASP A 90 -6.41 -3.80 -1.05
N VAL A 91 -5.74 -4.91 -0.74
CA VAL A 91 -5.61 -5.43 0.64
C VAL A 91 -4.92 -4.44 1.58
N LEU A 92 -3.88 -3.74 1.11
CA LEU A 92 -3.16 -2.78 1.94
C LEU A 92 -4.02 -1.53 2.23
N GLY A 93 -4.81 -1.08 1.26
CA GLY A 93 -5.77 0.00 1.47
C GLY A 93 -6.96 -0.39 2.34
N ASP A 94 -7.45 -1.63 2.24
CA ASP A 94 -8.47 -2.18 3.15
C ASP A 94 -7.98 -2.18 4.62
N LEU A 95 -6.72 -2.57 4.85
CA LEU A 95 -6.09 -2.45 6.17
C LEU A 95 -5.99 -0.98 6.61
N PHE A 96 -5.54 -0.10 5.72
CA PHE A 96 -5.34 1.31 6.03
C PHE A 96 -6.66 2.01 6.40
N GLU A 97 -7.68 1.89 5.57
CA GLU A 97 -9.00 2.51 5.81
C GLU A 97 -9.71 1.89 7.02
N GLY A 98 -9.68 0.56 7.13
CA GLY A 98 -10.42 -0.18 8.16
C GLY A 98 -9.75 -0.22 9.55
N ALA A 99 -8.45 0.06 9.64
CA ALA A 99 -7.70 -0.07 10.90
C ALA A 99 -6.82 1.12 11.30
N ILE A 100 -6.57 2.07 10.39
CA ILE A 100 -5.62 3.17 10.59
C ILE A 100 -6.29 4.53 10.41
N SER A 101 -6.79 4.85 9.21
CA SER A 101 -7.29 6.18 8.89
C SER A 101 -8.72 6.38 9.38
N TYR A 102 -9.61 5.38 9.27
CA TYR A 102 -11.03 5.46 9.65
C TYR A 102 -11.76 6.69 9.07
N GLY A 103 -11.38 7.16 7.88
CA GLY A 103 -11.96 8.37 7.29
C GLY A 103 -11.41 9.69 7.84
N GLU A 104 -10.30 9.67 8.59
CA GLU A 104 -9.69 10.89 9.11
C GLU A 104 -9.41 11.90 7.99
N ASN A 105 -9.65 13.18 8.29
CA ASN A 105 -9.51 14.27 7.32
C ASN A 105 -10.30 14.09 6.01
N GLY A 106 -11.35 13.26 6.01
CA GLY A 106 -12.15 12.99 4.81
C GLY A 106 -11.52 11.99 3.84
N LEU A 107 -10.52 11.22 4.29
CA LEU A 107 -9.86 10.19 3.49
C LEU A 107 -10.76 8.95 3.39
N PHE A 108 -11.58 8.90 2.33
CA PHE A 108 -12.39 7.75 1.98
C PHE A 108 -11.88 7.16 0.67
N LEU A 109 -11.59 5.85 0.66
CA LEU A 109 -11.09 5.19 -0.53
C LEU A 109 -12.25 4.92 -1.51
N THR A 110 -11.99 5.12 -2.80
CA THR A 110 -12.96 4.82 -3.86
C THR A 110 -13.35 3.34 -3.80
N PRO A 111 -14.64 2.96 -3.73
CA PRO A 111 -15.03 1.54 -3.77
C PRO A 111 -14.51 0.83 -5.03
N GLU A 112 -14.12 -0.44 -4.91
CA GLU A 112 -13.49 -1.20 -5.99
C GLU A 112 -14.35 -1.24 -7.27
N SER A 113 -15.66 -1.45 -7.14
CA SER A 113 -16.59 -1.45 -8.28
C SER A 113 -16.66 -0.11 -9.01
N LEU A 114 -16.52 1.01 -8.29
CA LEU A 114 -16.47 2.34 -8.90
C LEU A 114 -15.12 2.57 -9.58
N ALA A 115 -14.02 2.12 -8.98
CA ALA A 115 -12.70 2.20 -9.60
C ALA A 115 -12.64 1.42 -10.93
N GLN A 116 -13.17 0.19 -10.94
CA GLN A 116 -13.31 -0.65 -12.14
C GLN A 116 -14.13 0.04 -13.24
N CYS A 117 -15.27 0.62 -12.86
CA CYS A 117 -16.15 1.33 -13.78
C CYS A 117 -15.42 2.53 -14.41
N MET A 118 -14.79 3.37 -13.58
CA MET A 118 -14.12 4.58 -14.04
C MET A 118 -12.91 4.28 -14.91
N ALA A 119 -12.12 3.25 -14.59
CA ALA A 119 -11.00 2.81 -15.42
C ALA A 119 -11.46 2.40 -16.83
N ARG A 120 -12.53 1.60 -16.94
CA ARG A 120 -13.09 1.15 -18.23
C ARG A 120 -13.75 2.27 -19.05
N LEU A 121 -14.25 3.32 -18.38
CA LEU A 121 -14.80 4.50 -19.06
C LEU A 121 -13.72 5.44 -19.57
N SER A 122 -12.57 5.47 -18.89
CA SER A 122 -11.52 6.46 -19.11
C SER A 122 -10.40 5.96 -20.02
N LEU A 123 -10.25 4.63 -20.14
CA LEU A 123 -9.19 4.00 -20.91
C LEU A 123 -9.74 3.07 -21.98
N ASP A 124 -9.03 3.05 -23.11
CA ASP A 124 -9.24 2.11 -24.19
C ASP A 124 -8.05 1.13 -24.23
N GLU A 125 -8.36 -0.17 -24.20
CA GLU A 125 -7.39 -1.27 -24.28
C GLU A 125 -6.58 -1.25 -25.59
N ALA A 126 -7.18 -0.73 -26.67
CA ALA A 126 -6.59 -0.67 -28.01
C ALA A 126 -5.57 0.47 -28.18
N VAL A 127 -5.52 1.42 -27.23
CA VAL A 127 -4.52 2.50 -27.27
C VAL A 127 -3.15 1.90 -27.00
N ASN A 128 -2.40 1.75 -28.09
CA ASN A 128 -0.98 1.47 -28.03
C ASN A 128 -0.24 2.78 -27.69
N PRO A 129 0.81 2.74 -26.88
CA PRO A 129 1.73 3.88 -26.78
C PRO A 129 2.17 4.28 -28.20
N PRO A 130 2.00 5.55 -28.61
CA PRO A 130 2.50 6.00 -29.89
C PRO A 130 4.02 5.80 -29.95
N ASN A 131 4.58 5.71 -31.17
CA ASN A 131 6.04 5.62 -31.37
C ASN A 131 6.82 6.79 -30.72
N ASP A 132 6.11 7.86 -30.35
CA ASP A 132 6.66 9.13 -29.88
C ASP A 132 6.64 9.25 -28.34
N GLY A 133 6.14 8.26 -27.59
CA GLY A 133 6.19 8.24 -26.13
C GLY A 133 5.09 7.45 -25.42
N PRO A 134 5.19 7.31 -24.09
CA PRO A 134 4.21 6.60 -23.28
C PRO A 134 2.88 7.37 -23.18
N VAL A 135 1.79 6.62 -23.00
CA VAL A 135 0.49 7.19 -22.61
C VAL A 135 0.43 7.22 -21.09
N TYR A 136 0.21 8.42 -20.54
CA TYR A 136 0.15 8.62 -19.10
C TYR A 136 -1.28 8.53 -18.57
N VAL A 137 -1.45 7.84 -17.43
CA VAL A 137 -2.66 7.92 -16.60
C VAL A 137 -2.28 8.58 -15.29
N ASN A 138 -2.88 9.74 -15.01
CA ASN A 138 -2.57 10.53 -13.83
C ASN A 138 -3.77 10.52 -12.86
N ASP A 139 -3.50 10.18 -11.61
CA ASP A 139 -4.42 10.33 -10.49
C ASP A 139 -3.80 11.30 -9.45
N PRO A 140 -4.25 12.58 -9.39
CA PRO A 140 -3.65 13.59 -8.54
C PRO A 140 -4.05 13.48 -7.05
N CYS A 141 -4.97 12.55 -6.72
CA CYS A 141 -5.42 12.25 -5.36
C CYS A 141 -5.56 10.74 -5.20
N CYS A 142 -4.47 10.01 -5.46
CA CYS A 142 -4.52 8.59 -5.75
C CYS A 142 -4.93 7.71 -4.56
N GLY A 143 -4.89 8.23 -3.33
CA GLY A 143 -5.13 7.46 -2.13
C GLY A 143 -4.18 6.27 -2.07
N THR A 144 -4.76 5.06 -2.01
CA THR A 144 -4.01 3.81 -2.00
C THR A 144 -3.67 3.30 -3.41
N GLY A 145 -4.00 4.06 -4.45
CA GLY A 145 -3.69 3.74 -5.84
C GLY A 145 -4.69 2.78 -6.48
N ARG A 146 -5.85 2.54 -5.84
CA ARG A 146 -6.86 1.60 -6.34
C ARG A 146 -7.34 1.92 -7.75
N MET A 147 -7.54 3.19 -8.08
CA MET A 147 -7.89 3.61 -9.44
C MET A 147 -6.78 3.30 -10.45
N LEU A 148 -5.52 3.53 -10.07
CA LEU A 148 -4.36 3.22 -10.92
C LEU A 148 -4.16 1.70 -11.10
N LEU A 149 -4.45 0.89 -10.08
CA LEU A 149 -4.46 -0.57 -10.20
C LEU A 149 -5.49 -1.04 -11.22
N GLU A 150 -6.72 -0.51 -11.17
CA GLU A 150 -7.76 -0.85 -12.15
C GLU A 150 -7.42 -0.33 -13.56
N ALA A 151 -6.79 0.84 -13.66
CA ALA A 151 -6.27 1.34 -14.93
C ALA A 151 -5.23 0.40 -15.55
N ALA A 152 -4.30 -0.13 -14.74
CA ALA A 152 -3.29 -1.08 -15.18
C ALA A 152 -3.90 -2.39 -15.70
N LYS A 153 -5.01 -2.85 -15.11
CA LYS A 153 -5.75 -4.03 -15.57
C LYS A 153 -6.40 -3.81 -16.94
N VAL A 154 -6.87 -2.58 -17.22
CA VAL A 154 -7.48 -2.23 -18.52
C VAL A 154 -6.42 -2.08 -19.61
N ASN A 155 -5.32 -1.38 -19.32
CA ASN A 155 -4.22 -1.23 -20.27
C ASN A 155 -2.87 -1.27 -19.55
N PRO A 156 -2.15 -2.41 -19.57
CA PRO A 156 -0.88 -2.57 -18.85
C PRO A 156 0.29 -1.80 -19.48
N ARG A 157 0.06 -1.12 -20.62
CA ARG A 157 1.11 -0.39 -21.37
C ARG A 157 1.13 1.10 -21.07
N VAL A 158 0.25 1.58 -20.20
CA VAL A 158 0.23 2.98 -19.77
C VAL A 158 1.25 3.22 -18.65
N GLU A 159 1.81 4.43 -18.62
CA GLU A 159 2.60 4.89 -17.48
C GLU A 159 1.68 5.52 -16.43
N LEU A 160 1.73 4.97 -15.22
CA LEU A 160 0.85 5.36 -14.11
C LEU A 160 1.55 6.42 -13.25
N VAL A 161 0.87 7.53 -13.01
CA VAL A 161 1.34 8.61 -12.15
C VAL A 161 0.32 8.84 -11.05
N GLY A 162 0.75 8.70 -9.80
CA GLY A 162 -0.07 8.95 -8.62
C GLY A 162 0.51 10.07 -7.76
N GLN A 163 -0.33 10.98 -7.29
CA GLN A 163 0.03 12.00 -6.32
C GLN A 163 -0.98 11.95 -5.17
N ASP A 164 -0.50 12.17 -3.95
CA ASP A 164 -1.38 12.32 -2.79
C ASP A 164 -0.73 13.27 -1.79
N VAL A 165 -1.56 14.03 -1.07
CA VAL A 165 -1.11 14.92 0.00
C VAL A 165 -0.71 14.12 1.25
N ASP A 166 -1.31 12.95 1.45
CA ASP A 166 -0.96 12.04 2.52
C ASP A 166 0.21 11.14 2.11
N PRO A 167 1.38 11.27 2.75
CA PRO A 167 2.54 10.47 2.41
C PRO A 167 2.34 8.97 2.72
N ARG A 168 1.33 8.57 3.50
CA ARG A 168 0.95 7.17 3.72
C ARG A 168 0.28 6.61 2.47
N CYS A 169 -0.67 7.35 1.91
CA CYS A 169 -1.31 7.04 0.63
C CYS A 169 -0.29 6.89 -0.50
N ALA A 170 0.62 7.86 -0.66
CA ALA A 170 1.66 7.80 -1.67
C ALA A 170 2.56 6.55 -1.53
N ARG A 171 2.92 6.16 -0.29
CA ARG A 171 3.70 4.93 -0.04
C ARG A 171 2.91 3.67 -0.34
N ILE A 172 1.63 3.61 0.06
CA ILE A 172 0.74 2.47 -0.23
C ILE A 172 0.59 2.33 -1.75
N THR A 173 0.34 3.43 -2.47
CA THR A 173 0.29 3.45 -3.94
C THR A 173 1.58 2.92 -4.54
N ALA A 174 2.75 3.38 -4.08
CA ALA A 174 4.04 2.91 -4.59
C ALA A 174 4.24 1.40 -4.39
N ILE A 175 3.82 0.85 -3.23
CA ILE A 175 3.86 -0.59 -2.95
C ILE A 175 2.90 -1.34 -3.89
N ASN A 176 1.66 -0.88 -3.99
CA ASN A 176 0.63 -1.50 -4.81
C ASN A 176 1.04 -1.56 -6.29
N LEU A 177 1.50 -0.45 -6.85
CA LEU A 177 1.93 -0.39 -8.26
C LEU A 177 3.22 -1.19 -8.49
N GLY A 178 4.23 -1.02 -7.63
CA GLY A 178 5.53 -1.70 -7.79
C GLY A 178 5.46 -3.23 -7.67
N LEU A 179 4.44 -3.76 -6.99
CA LEU A 179 4.27 -5.20 -6.82
C LEU A 179 3.27 -5.82 -7.81
N ARG A 180 2.34 -5.05 -8.38
CA ARG A 180 1.25 -5.58 -9.23
C ARG A 180 1.30 -5.17 -10.70
N CYS A 181 1.89 -4.03 -11.03
CA CYS A 181 1.88 -3.51 -12.39
C CYS A 181 3.18 -3.89 -13.12
N ARG A 182 3.27 -5.14 -13.56
CA ARG A 182 4.38 -5.68 -14.36
C ARG A 182 3.96 -5.98 -15.79
#